data_AF-A0A9W6KXK6-F1
#
_entry.id   AF-A0A9W6KXK6-F1
#
_cell.length_a   1.000
_cell.length_b   1.000
_cell.length_c   1.000
_cell.angle_alpha   90.00
_cell.angle_beta   90.00
_cell.angle_gamma   90.00
#
_symmetry.space_group_name_H-M   'P 1'
#
loop_
_entity.id
_entity.type
_entity.pdbx_description
1 polymer ?
#
loop_
_entity_poly.entity_id
_entity_poly.type
_entity_poly.pdbx_seq_one_letter_code
_entity_poly.pdbx_strand_id
1 'polypeptide(L)'
;MKIFLDVGAHHGETVEVALDPRWGFDEVHAFEPASSCRQILRRYRDSRLRVHALALSNRSGRTALFGAGLLGASVFADKRQLDPIGADIEDITLHSTAAWFLTHLSPDDEVYLKLNCEGSECDVLEDLLDAELTSWVRAVYVDFDVRKVPSQAHRQTDLEHRLRAAGVNYTTPDDVPGVAAWLERCCGRSRPGLSAVRYRLGLHRPLYAWQRSIARATLPPSLFRWAATRFGAMSRLR
;
A
#
# COMPACT_ATOMS: atom_id res chain seq x y z
N MET A 1 -20.24 -2.60 2.02
CA MET A 1 -19.59 -1.27 1.88
C MET A 1 -18.52 -1.38 0.82
N LYS A 2 -18.08 -0.27 0.22
CA LYS A 2 -16.96 -0.25 -0.73
C LYS A 2 -15.67 0.15 -0.02
N ILE A 3 -14.72 -0.77 0.07
CA ILE A 3 -13.54 -0.65 0.94
C ILE A 3 -12.26 -0.74 0.12
N PHE A 4 -11.32 0.16 0.39
CA PHE A 4 -9.96 0.08 -0.15
C PHE A 4 -8.96 -0.26 0.95
N LEU A 5 -8.13 -1.28 0.73
CA LEU A 5 -7.04 -1.68 1.63
C LEU A 5 -5.70 -1.39 0.95
N ASP A 6 -4.90 -0.49 1.54
CA ASP A 6 -3.55 -0.15 1.11
C ASP A 6 -2.52 -0.78 2.05
N VAL A 7 -1.94 -1.91 1.65
CA VAL A 7 -0.89 -2.60 2.42
C VAL A 7 0.48 -2.14 1.93
N GLY A 8 1.29 -1.63 2.88
CA GLY A 8 2.50 -0.88 2.58
C GLY A 8 2.15 0.50 2.05
N ALA A 9 1.39 1.26 2.84
CA ALA A 9 0.87 2.57 2.42
C ALA A 9 1.97 3.65 2.30
N HIS A 10 3.13 3.44 2.93
CA HIS A 10 4.30 4.31 2.89
C HIS A 10 3.93 5.77 3.16
N HIS A 11 4.20 6.68 2.21
CA HIS A 11 3.86 8.10 2.35
C HIS A 11 2.46 8.46 1.86
N GLY A 12 1.62 7.48 1.53
CA GLY A 12 0.23 7.68 1.11
C GLY A 12 0.06 8.00 -0.37
N GLU A 13 1.01 7.65 -1.23
CA GLU A 13 0.87 7.78 -2.69
C GLU A 13 -0.38 7.08 -3.22
N THR A 14 -0.63 5.87 -2.74
CA THR A 14 -1.81 5.08 -3.13
C THR A 14 -3.06 5.52 -2.36
N VAL A 15 -2.94 5.85 -1.08
CA VAL A 15 -4.01 6.51 -0.30
C VAL A 15 -4.56 7.75 -1.04
N GLU A 16 -3.71 8.61 -1.58
CA GLU A 16 -4.13 9.80 -2.33
C GLU A 16 -5.04 9.44 -3.52
N VAL A 17 -4.71 8.36 -4.24
CA VAL A 17 -5.53 7.86 -5.36
C VAL A 17 -6.86 7.31 -4.85
N ALA A 18 -6.84 6.50 -3.80
CA ALA A 18 -8.05 5.87 -3.24
C ALA A 18 -9.01 6.90 -2.64
N LEU A 19 -8.49 8.00 -2.09
CA LEU A 19 -9.32 9.09 -1.55
C LEU A 19 -10.02 9.92 -2.63
N ASP A 20 -9.76 9.71 -3.93
CA ASP A 20 -10.55 10.37 -4.96
C ASP A 20 -12.03 9.93 -4.88
N PRO A 21 -12.98 10.86 -4.65
CA PRO A 21 -14.41 10.53 -4.57
C PRO A 21 -14.95 9.86 -5.84
N ARG A 22 -14.25 9.97 -6.98
CA ARG A 22 -14.63 9.27 -8.21
C ARG A 22 -14.67 7.75 -8.05
N TRP A 23 -13.99 7.17 -7.06
CA TRP A 23 -14.00 5.73 -6.82
C TRP A 23 -15.12 5.28 -5.90
N GLY A 24 -15.69 6.21 -5.13
CA GLY A 24 -16.81 5.95 -4.22
C GLY A 24 -16.49 4.99 -3.08
N PHE A 25 -15.25 4.94 -2.60
CA PHE A 25 -14.92 4.19 -1.38
C PHE A 25 -15.58 4.84 -0.16
N ASP A 26 -16.22 4.01 0.65
CA ASP A 26 -16.78 4.34 1.96
C ASP A 26 -15.67 4.36 3.02
N GLU A 27 -14.75 3.40 2.95
CA GLU A 27 -13.60 3.28 3.86
C GLU A 27 -12.29 3.04 3.10
N VAL A 28 -11.21 3.62 3.63
CA VAL A 28 -9.84 3.44 3.13
C VAL A 28 -8.93 3.09 4.31
N HIS A 29 -8.36 1.90 4.32
CA HIS A 29 -7.47 1.42 5.36
C HIS A 29 -6.02 1.44 4.85
N ALA A 30 -5.16 2.18 5.53
CA ALA A 30 -3.74 2.26 5.23
C ALA A 30 -2.94 1.51 6.30
N PHE A 31 -2.28 0.43 5.92
CA PHE A 31 -1.43 -0.37 6.81
C PHE A 31 0.02 0.03 6.61
N GLU A 32 0.62 0.60 7.65
CA GLU A 32 1.99 1.11 7.61
C GLU A 32 2.71 0.93 8.96
N PRO A 33 3.62 -0.05 9.07
CA PRO A 33 4.34 -0.34 10.30
C PRO A 33 5.51 0.60 10.61
N ALA A 34 6.00 1.42 9.68
CA ALA A 34 7.09 2.38 9.94
C ALA A 34 6.58 3.67 10.59
N SER A 35 7.20 4.07 11.70
CA SER A 35 6.77 5.22 12.50
C SER A 35 6.80 6.55 11.75
N SER A 36 7.85 6.78 10.97
CA SER A 36 8.06 7.97 10.14
C SER A 36 6.97 8.12 9.07
N CYS A 37 6.66 7.04 8.35
CA CYS A 37 5.59 7.01 7.36
C CYS A 37 4.21 7.23 7.98
N ARG A 38 3.93 6.66 9.16
CA ARG A 38 2.66 6.93 9.88
C ARG A 38 2.47 8.38 10.27
N GLN A 39 3.54 9.06 10.69
CA GLN A 39 3.47 10.48 11.04
C GLN A 39 2.98 11.31 9.84
N ILE A 40 3.40 10.92 8.64
CA ILE A 40 3.00 11.51 7.37
C ILE A 40 1.53 11.17 7.05
N LEU A 41 1.15 9.90 7.10
CA LEU A 41 -0.23 9.44 6.82
C LEU A 41 -1.28 10.10 7.74
N ARG A 42 -0.95 10.32 9.02
CA ARG A 42 -1.85 10.99 9.98
C ARG A 42 -2.14 12.47 9.65
N ARG A 43 -1.38 13.08 8.74
CA ARG A 43 -1.61 14.46 8.30
C ARG A 43 -2.71 14.56 7.23
N TYR A 44 -3.13 13.44 6.63
CA TYR A 44 -4.29 13.43 5.74
C TYR A 44 -5.57 13.73 6.53
N ARG A 45 -6.46 14.53 5.94
CA ARG A 45 -7.72 14.97 6.55
C ARG A 45 -8.90 14.48 5.72
N ASP A 46 -9.19 13.18 5.82
CA ASP A 46 -10.35 12.54 5.22
C ASP A 46 -10.99 11.59 6.23
N SER A 47 -12.31 11.68 6.42
CA SER A 47 -13.04 10.88 7.40
C SER A 47 -13.11 9.40 7.06
N ARG A 48 -12.87 9.04 5.80
CA ARG A 48 -12.86 7.66 5.31
C ARG A 48 -11.53 6.95 5.58
N LEU A 49 -10.45 7.70 5.84
CA LEU A 49 -9.13 7.13 6.06
C LEU A 49 -8.98 6.57 7.49
N ARG A 50 -8.45 5.36 7.59
CA ARG A 50 -8.01 4.71 8.83
C ARG A 50 -6.56 4.28 8.66
N VAL A 51 -5.67 4.77 9.53
CA VAL A 51 -4.24 4.44 9.50
C VAL A 51 -3.93 3.43 10.59
N HIS A 52 -3.42 2.27 10.20
CA HIS A 52 -3.10 1.15 11.09
C HIS A 52 -1.60 1.05 11.32
N ALA A 53 -1.18 0.99 12.57
CA ALA A 53 0.22 0.90 12.97
C ALA A 53 0.73 -0.54 13.07
N LEU A 54 0.46 -1.32 12.04
CA LEU A 54 0.81 -2.73 11.94
C LEU A 54 1.07 -3.10 10.47
N ALA A 55 1.77 -4.20 10.27
CA ALA A 55 1.85 -4.89 8.98
C ALA A 55 0.92 -6.09 8.97
N LEU A 56 0.26 -6.32 7.83
CA LEU A 56 -0.46 -7.56 7.58
C LEU A 56 0.53 -8.65 7.13
N SER A 57 0.30 -9.89 7.56
CA SER A 57 1.14 -11.07 7.28
C SER A 57 0.29 -12.35 7.44
N ASN A 58 0.92 -13.52 7.40
CA ASN A 58 0.33 -14.83 7.70
C ASN A 58 0.43 -15.24 9.18
N ARG A 59 0.91 -14.32 10.02
CA ARG A 59 1.03 -14.54 11.45
C ARG A 59 0.89 -13.24 12.20
N SER A 60 0.48 -13.35 13.47
CA SER A 60 0.51 -12.25 14.42
C SER A 60 1.76 -12.33 15.28
N GLY A 61 2.31 -11.18 15.68
CA GLY A 61 3.49 -11.15 16.55
C GLY A 61 4.32 -9.88 16.38
N ARG A 62 5.58 -9.95 16.76
CA ARG A 62 6.55 -8.86 16.60
C ARG A 62 7.66 -9.29 15.65
N THR A 63 8.21 -8.35 14.89
CA THR A 63 9.35 -8.60 14.00
C THR A 63 10.14 -7.32 13.78
N ALA A 64 11.39 -7.46 13.35
CA ALA A 64 12.18 -6.34 12.87
C ALA A 64 11.72 -5.91 11.46
N LEU A 65 11.59 -4.60 11.24
CA LEU A 65 11.48 -3.96 9.95
C LEU A 65 12.82 -3.29 9.64
N PHE A 66 13.53 -3.81 8.63
CA PHE A 66 14.82 -3.29 8.20
C PHE A 66 14.62 -2.14 7.21
N GLY A 67 15.31 -1.01 7.43
CA GLY A 67 15.19 0.18 6.59
C GLY A 67 13.86 0.91 6.76
N ALA A 68 13.32 0.95 7.97
CA ALA A 68 12.01 1.54 8.26
C ALA A 68 11.87 2.97 7.67
N GLY A 69 10.80 3.19 6.92
CA GLY A 69 10.52 4.46 6.24
C GLY A 69 11.22 4.67 4.89
N LEU A 70 12.21 3.84 4.55
CA LEU A 70 12.87 3.88 3.25
C LEU A 70 12.03 3.17 2.18
N LEU A 71 12.29 3.52 0.93
CA LEU A 71 11.85 2.68 -0.20
C LEU A 71 12.66 1.39 -0.15
N GLY A 72 12.01 0.23 -0.14
CA GLY A 72 12.67 -1.06 0.06
C GLY A 72 12.61 -1.62 1.48
N ALA A 73 11.99 -0.93 2.43
CA ALA A 73 11.87 -1.39 3.82
C ALA A 73 11.23 -2.78 3.88
N SER A 74 11.82 -3.75 4.60
CA SER A 74 11.32 -5.13 4.56
C SER A 74 11.52 -5.86 5.88
N VAL A 75 10.70 -6.87 6.13
CA VAL A 75 10.87 -7.79 7.28
C VAL A 75 11.91 -8.87 7.01
N PHE A 76 12.39 -8.99 5.77
CA PHE A 76 13.42 -9.93 5.36
C PHE A 76 14.79 -9.26 5.36
N ALA A 77 15.68 -9.73 6.25
CA ALA A 77 17.01 -9.15 6.43
C ALA A 77 17.93 -9.32 5.21
N ASP A 78 17.69 -10.35 4.39
CA ASP A 78 18.47 -10.66 3.18
C ASP A 78 17.97 -9.90 1.95
N LYS A 79 16.93 -9.07 2.09
CA LYS A 79 16.53 -8.17 1.01
C LYS A 79 17.67 -7.21 0.70
N ARG A 80 18.06 -7.17 -0.57
CA ARG A 80 19.13 -6.27 -1.03
C ARG A 80 18.66 -4.81 -0.90
N GLN A 81 19.11 -4.13 0.15
CA GLN A 81 18.90 -2.70 0.31
C GLN A 81 19.87 -1.94 -0.61
N LEU A 82 19.33 -0.99 -1.37
CA LEU A 82 20.13 -0.15 -2.27
C LEU A 82 20.98 0.87 -1.51
N ASP A 83 20.66 1.15 -0.24
CA ASP A 83 21.35 2.15 0.58
C ASP A 83 21.45 1.69 2.05
N PRO A 84 22.54 1.00 2.46
CA PRO A 84 22.69 0.46 3.80
C PRO A 84 23.10 1.51 4.86
N ILE A 85 23.37 2.75 4.47
CA ILE A 85 23.85 3.79 5.39
C ILE A 85 22.65 4.44 6.09
N GLY A 86 22.48 4.13 7.38
CA GLY A 86 21.42 4.73 8.22
C GLY A 86 20.06 4.05 8.14
N ALA A 87 20.01 2.77 7.76
CA ALA A 87 18.78 1.99 7.77
C ALA A 87 18.30 1.77 9.21
N ASP A 88 17.29 2.52 9.63
CA ASP A 88 16.63 2.32 10.91
C ASP A 88 16.00 0.92 10.95
N ILE A 89 16.18 0.23 12.06
CA ILE A 89 15.48 -1.02 12.36
C ILE A 89 14.42 -0.70 13.40
N GLU A 90 13.15 -0.87 13.03
CA GLU A 90 12.03 -0.72 13.95
C GLU A 90 11.49 -2.10 14.35
N ASP A 91 11.15 -2.28 15.63
CA ASP A 91 10.37 -3.44 16.07
C ASP A 91 8.88 -3.15 15.87
N ILE A 92 8.26 -3.89 14.95
CA ILE A 92 6.91 -3.65 14.43
C ILE A 92 5.96 -4.78 14.80
N THR A 93 4.66 -4.49 14.77
CA THR A 93 3.62 -5.50 14.98
C THR A 93 3.16 -6.10 13.66
N LEU A 94 3.17 -7.43 13.58
CA LEU A 94 2.50 -8.21 12.55
C LEU A 94 1.11 -8.61 13.04
N HIS A 95 0.15 -8.61 12.12
CA HIS A 95 -1.20 -9.14 12.34
C HIS A 95 -1.53 -10.11 11.21
N SER A 96 -2.06 -11.29 11.54
CA SER A 96 -2.69 -12.17 10.55
C SER A 96 -3.74 -11.39 9.76
N THR A 97 -3.61 -11.48 8.44
CA THR A 97 -4.52 -10.88 7.47
C THR A 97 -5.91 -11.48 7.63
N ALA A 98 -6.00 -12.81 7.72
CA ALA A 98 -7.26 -13.51 7.89
C ALA A 98 -7.98 -13.10 9.18
N ALA A 99 -7.26 -13.04 10.31
CA ALA A 99 -7.82 -12.59 11.58
C ALA A 99 -8.34 -11.13 11.49
N TRP A 100 -7.60 -10.26 10.81
CA TRP A 100 -8.04 -8.88 10.58
C TRP A 100 -9.31 -8.83 9.72
N PHE A 101 -9.37 -9.59 8.62
CA PHE A 101 -10.53 -9.68 7.73
C PHE A 101 -11.79 -10.12 8.48
N LEU A 102 -11.72 -11.24 9.21
CA LEU A 102 -12.84 -11.79 9.97
C LEU A 102 -13.39 -10.85 11.04
N THR A 103 -12.55 -9.93 11.54
CA THR A 103 -12.93 -8.99 12.59
C THR A 103 -13.53 -7.69 12.04
N HIS A 104 -13.12 -7.26 10.84
CA HIS A 104 -13.40 -5.90 10.34
C HIS A 104 -14.24 -5.87 9.07
N LEU A 105 -14.36 -6.97 8.34
CA LEU A 105 -15.03 -7.03 7.05
C LEU A 105 -16.21 -8.00 7.09
N SER A 106 -17.13 -7.79 6.16
CA SER A 106 -18.23 -8.69 5.83
C SER A 106 -17.99 -9.34 4.46
N PRO A 107 -18.46 -10.58 4.22
CA PRO A 107 -18.45 -11.16 2.88
C PRO A 107 -19.25 -10.35 1.84
N ASP A 108 -20.17 -9.48 2.29
CA ASP A 108 -20.96 -8.59 1.41
C ASP A 108 -20.23 -7.28 1.07
N ASP A 109 -19.01 -7.06 1.57
CA ASP A 109 -18.22 -5.88 1.24
C ASP A 109 -17.55 -5.98 -0.14
N GLU A 110 -17.49 -4.84 -0.84
CA GLU A 110 -16.73 -4.70 -2.08
C GLU A 110 -15.28 -4.28 -1.74
N VAL A 111 -14.41 -5.26 -1.51
CA VAL A 111 -13.04 -5.03 -1.05
C VAL A 111 -12.05 -4.97 -2.21
N TYR A 112 -11.26 -3.89 -2.27
CA TYR A 112 -10.18 -3.69 -3.22
C TYR A 112 -8.85 -3.65 -2.46
N LEU A 113 -7.97 -4.61 -2.73
CA LEU A 113 -6.73 -4.81 -1.99
C LEU A 113 -5.53 -4.42 -2.84
N LYS A 114 -4.74 -3.45 -2.40
CA LYS A 114 -3.41 -3.16 -2.95
C LYS A 114 -2.33 -3.69 -2.01
N LEU A 115 -1.33 -4.36 -2.58
CA LEU A 115 -0.17 -4.92 -1.90
C LEU A 115 1.11 -4.40 -2.55
N ASN A 116 1.89 -3.67 -1.76
CA ASN A 116 3.30 -3.37 -2.04
C ASN A 116 3.97 -3.15 -0.69
N CYS A 117 4.35 -4.26 -0.05
CA CYS A 117 4.97 -4.34 1.26
C CYS A 117 6.32 -5.08 1.17
N GLU A 118 6.99 -4.89 0.05
CA GLU A 118 8.43 -5.04 -0.10
C GLU A 118 8.90 -6.48 0.19
N GLY A 119 8.12 -7.47 -0.26
CA GLY A 119 8.38 -8.91 -0.17
C GLY A 119 7.36 -9.68 0.66
N SER A 120 6.60 -9.01 1.52
CA SER A 120 5.60 -9.66 2.40
C SER A 120 4.24 -9.83 1.72
N GLU A 121 4.11 -9.51 0.43
CA GLU A 121 2.85 -9.66 -0.31
C GLU A 121 2.42 -11.13 -0.33
N CYS A 122 3.41 -12.03 -0.41
CA CYS A 122 3.17 -13.46 -0.36
C CYS A 122 2.54 -13.89 0.97
N ASP A 123 3.04 -13.40 2.10
CA ASP A 123 2.50 -13.74 3.42
C ASP A 123 1.01 -13.33 3.51
N VAL A 124 0.66 -12.14 3.03
CA VAL A 124 -0.72 -11.64 3.07
C VAL A 124 -1.67 -12.49 2.23
N LEU A 125 -1.27 -12.83 1.00
CA LEU A 125 -2.11 -13.60 0.08
C LEU A 125 -2.19 -15.08 0.44
N GLU A 126 -1.11 -15.67 0.95
CA GLU A 126 -1.12 -17.04 1.45
C GLU A 126 -2.09 -17.18 2.63
N ASP A 127 -2.08 -16.24 3.58
CA ASP A 127 -3.00 -16.24 4.72
C ASP A 127 -4.46 -16.19 4.29
N LEU A 128 -4.78 -15.36 3.28
CA LEU A 128 -6.13 -15.27 2.72
C LEU A 128 -6.54 -16.54 1.97
N LEU A 129 -5.61 -17.17 1.24
CA LEU A 129 -5.86 -18.43 0.54
C LEU A 129 -6.09 -19.58 1.52
N ASP A 130 -5.23 -19.70 2.53
CA ASP A 130 -5.28 -20.76 3.54
C ASP A 130 -6.54 -20.64 4.41
N ALA A 131 -7.01 -19.42 4.65
CA ALA A 131 -8.26 -19.15 5.36
C ALA A 131 -9.52 -19.14 4.46
N GLU A 132 -9.38 -19.40 3.16
CA GLU A 132 -10.47 -19.37 2.16
C GLU A 132 -11.20 -18.01 2.05
N LEU A 133 -10.52 -16.91 2.38
CA LEU A 133 -11.07 -15.54 2.39
C LEU A 133 -10.83 -14.76 1.10
N THR A 134 -10.14 -15.33 0.11
CA THR A 134 -9.88 -14.63 -1.16
C THR A 134 -11.15 -14.25 -1.92
N SER A 135 -12.25 -14.98 -1.69
CA SER A 135 -13.57 -14.67 -2.27
C SER A 135 -14.17 -13.35 -1.77
N TRP A 136 -13.71 -12.84 -0.62
CA TRP A 136 -14.14 -11.56 -0.06
C TRP A 136 -13.48 -10.37 -0.76
N VAL A 137 -12.44 -10.62 -1.57
CA VAL A 137 -11.70 -9.57 -2.28
C VAL A 137 -12.13 -9.51 -3.74
N ARG A 138 -12.70 -8.37 -4.13
CA ARG A 138 -13.21 -8.15 -5.49
C ARG A 138 -12.08 -8.10 -6.53
N ALA A 139 -10.98 -7.46 -6.16
CA ALA A 139 -9.78 -7.34 -6.99
C ALA A 139 -8.55 -7.08 -6.13
N VAL A 140 -7.41 -7.62 -6.57
CA VAL A 140 -6.09 -7.41 -5.97
C VAL A 140 -5.18 -6.67 -6.96
N TYR A 141 -4.45 -5.66 -6.48
CA TYR A 141 -3.29 -5.10 -7.16
C TYR A 141 -2.04 -5.45 -6.36
N VAL A 142 -1.10 -6.19 -6.93
CA VAL A 142 0.06 -6.71 -6.20
C VAL A 142 1.36 -6.45 -6.96
N ASP A 143 2.32 -5.85 -6.27
CA ASP A 143 3.68 -5.68 -6.74
C ASP A 143 4.58 -6.72 -6.06
N PHE A 144 4.93 -7.79 -6.77
CA PHE A 144 5.72 -8.89 -6.21
C PHE A 144 7.20 -8.54 -6.10
N ASP A 145 7.54 -7.95 -4.95
CA ASP A 145 8.91 -7.61 -4.58
C ASP A 145 9.67 -8.74 -3.89
N VAL A 146 9.00 -9.87 -3.68
CA VAL A 146 9.60 -11.09 -3.12
C VAL A 146 10.79 -11.60 -3.94
N ARG A 147 10.83 -11.31 -5.25
CA ARG A 147 11.98 -11.59 -6.14
C ARG A 147 13.27 -10.88 -5.73
N LYS A 148 13.16 -9.77 -4.99
CA LYS A 148 14.29 -8.99 -4.48
C LYS A 148 14.81 -9.55 -3.14
N VAL A 149 14.16 -10.58 -2.60
CA VAL A 149 14.51 -11.27 -1.36
C VAL A 149 15.03 -12.68 -1.73
N PRO A 150 16.35 -12.93 -1.71
CA PRO A 150 16.92 -14.19 -2.18
C PRO A 150 16.31 -15.44 -1.55
N SER A 151 16.07 -15.45 -0.25
CA SER A 151 15.48 -16.59 0.46
C SER A 151 14.02 -16.87 0.08
N GLN A 152 13.31 -15.88 -0.48
CA GLN A 152 11.88 -15.96 -0.76
C GLN A 152 11.57 -15.94 -2.27
N ALA A 153 12.55 -15.75 -3.14
CA ALA A 153 12.33 -15.46 -4.56
C ALA A 153 11.48 -16.50 -5.31
N HIS A 154 11.48 -17.77 -4.87
CA HIS A 154 10.66 -18.84 -5.44
C HIS A 154 9.16 -18.66 -5.21
N ARG A 155 8.76 -17.98 -4.12
CA ARG A 155 7.37 -17.92 -3.65
C ARG A 155 6.42 -17.23 -4.60
N GLN A 156 6.90 -16.30 -5.43
CA GLN A 156 6.02 -15.63 -6.39
C GLN A 156 5.37 -16.64 -7.34
N THR A 157 6.17 -17.53 -7.93
CA THR A 157 5.66 -18.49 -8.92
C THR A 157 4.66 -19.44 -8.29
N ASP A 158 4.97 -19.98 -7.11
CA ASP A 158 4.09 -20.90 -6.39
C ASP A 158 2.76 -20.22 -6.02
N LEU A 159 2.83 -18.97 -5.52
CA LEU A 159 1.65 -18.21 -5.15
C LEU A 159 0.79 -17.84 -6.35
N GLU A 160 1.39 -17.40 -7.47
CA GLU A 160 0.65 -17.12 -8.70
C GLU A 160 -0.13 -18.34 -9.19
N HIS A 161 0.45 -19.54 -9.10
CA HIS A 161 -0.25 -20.78 -9.42
C HIS A 161 -1.47 -20.99 -8.50
N ARG A 162 -1.32 -20.78 -7.19
CA ARG A 162 -2.41 -20.90 -6.23
C ARG A 162 -3.51 -19.86 -6.45
N LEU A 163 -3.16 -18.61 -6.71
CA LEU A 163 -4.11 -17.53 -7.01
C LEU A 163 -4.94 -17.84 -8.26
N ARG A 164 -4.30 -18.35 -9.32
CA ARG A 164 -5.00 -18.77 -10.55
C ARG A 164 -5.92 -19.96 -10.30
N ALA A 165 -5.46 -20.96 -9.55
CA ALA A 165 -6.28 -22.12 -9.19
C ALA A 165 -7.51 -21.73 -8.35
N ALA A 166 -7.37 -20.74 -7.47
CA ALA A 166 -8.46 -20.18 -6.66
C ALA A 166 -9.32 -19.15 -7.40
N GLY A 167 -9.02 -18.83 -8.66
CA GLY A 167 -9.79 -17.86 -9.46
C GLY A 167 -9.70 -16.41 -8.97
N VAL A 168 -8.63 -16.05 -8.25
CA VAL A 168 -8.46 -14.69 -7.70
C VAL A 168 -8.23 -13.68 -8.83
N ASN A 169 -9.00 -12.60 -8.83
CA ASN A 169 -8.84 -11.47 -9.75
C ASN A 169 -7.69 -10.56 -9.28
N TYR A 170 -6.44 -10.91 -9.61
CA TYR A 170 -5.27 -10.10 -9.30
C TYR A 170 -4.68 -9.42 -10.55
N THR A 171 -3.90 -8.37 -10.35
CA THR A 171 -3.24 -7.59 -11.40
C THR A 171 -1.88 -7.13 -10.90
N THR A 172 -0.89 -7.16 -11.78
CA THR A 172 0.46 -6.68 -11.48
C THR A 172 0.77 -5.36 -12.19
N PRO A 173 1.82 -4.63 -11.78
CA PRO A 173 2.30 -3.45 -12.51
C PRO A 173 2.67 -3.71 -13.96
N ASP A 174 3.05 -4.94 -14.31
CA ASP A 174 3.37 -5.35 -15.67
C ASP A 174 2.12 -5.37 -16.57
N ASP A 175 0.96 -5.67 -16.00
CA ASP A 175 -0.33 -5.69 -16.72
C ASP A 175 -0.98 -4.31 -16.80
N VAL A 176 -0.98 -3.58 -15.68
CA VAL A 176 -1.63 -2.28 -15.55
C VAL A 176 -0.74 -1.32 -14.76
N PRO A 177 -0.31 -0.20 -15.38
CA PRO A 177 0.61 0.73 -14.73
C PRO A 177 -0.11 1.56 -13.66
N GLY A 178 0.11 1.16 -12.41
CA GLY A 178 -0.35 1.87 -11.22
C GLY A 178 -1.81 1.65 -10.82
N VAL A 179 -2.10 1.99 -9.57
CA VAL A 179 -3.38 1.75 -8.90
C VAL A 179 -4.54 2.51 -9.57
N ALA A 180 -4.32 3.72 -10.06
CA ALA A 180 -5.39 4.50 -10.68
C ALA A 180 -5.94 3.81 -11.93
N ALA A 181 -5.07 3.33 -12.82
CA ALA A 181 -5.46 2.61 -14.02
C ALA A 181 -6.12 1.27 -13.68
N TRP A 182 -5.63 0.58 -12.64
CA TRP A 182 -6.25 -0.64 -12.15
C TRP A 182 -7.67 -0.40 -11.62
N LEU A 183 -7.88 0.62 -10.78
CA LEU A 183 -9.20 1.02 -10.29
C LEU A 183 -10.13 1.42 -11.45
N GLU A 184 -9.62 2.11 -12.46
CA GLU A 184 -10.40 2.43 -13.67
C GLU A 184 -10.95 1.16 -14.34
N ARG A 185 -10.19 0.06 -14.31
CA ARG A 185 -10.56 -1.25 -14.88
C ARG A 185 -11.54 -2.04 -14.01
N CYS A 186 -11.37 -2.06 -12.70
CA CYS A 186 -12.08 -3.00 -11.80
C CYS A 186 -13.10 -2.35 -10.85
N CYS A 187 -12.97 -1.06 -10.57
CA CYS A 187 -13.76 -0.35 -9.56
C CYS A 187 -14.94 0.42 -10.16
N GLY A 188 -14.80 0.83 -11.43
CA GLY A 188 -15.74 1.76 -12.07
C GLY A 188 -15.68 3.16 -11.44
N ARG A 189 -16.43 4.09 -12.02
CA ARG A 189 -16.54 5.47 -11.49
C ARG A 189 -17.88 5.66 -10.80
N SER A 190 -17.85 6.25 -9.62
CA SER A 190 -19.03 6.73 -8.89
C SER A 190 -19.33 8.19 -9.25
N ARG A 191 -20.61 8.59 -9.12
CA ARG A 191 -21.01 9.99 -9.32
C ARG A 191 -20.37 10.87 -8.23
N PRO A 192 -19.66 11.95 -8.59
CA PRO A 192 -19.01 12.80 -7.60
C PRO A 192 -20.05 13.54 -6.74
N GLY A 193 -20.00 13.33 -5.42
CA GLY A 193 -20.78 14.10 -4.44
C GLY A 193 -20.10 15.41 -4.02
N LEU A 194 -20.64 16.08 -3.01
CA LEU A 194 -20.11 17.35 -2.47
C LEU A 194 -18.64 17.28 -2.01
N SER A 195 -18.17 16.09 -1.62
CA SER A 195 -16.76 15.82 -1.26
C SER A 195 -15.78 16.05 -2.43
N ALA A 196 -16.26 16.00 -3.68
CA ALA A 196 -15.45 16.23 -4.86
C ALA A 196 -14.84 17.64 -4.91
N VAL A 197 -15.53 18.65 -4.37
CA VAL A 197 -15.00 20.03 -4.33
C VAL A 197 -13.81 20.11 -3.36
N ARG A 198 -13.95 19.57 -2.14
CA ARG A 198 -12.87 19.52 -1.15
C ARG A 198 -11.66 18.73 -1.65
N TYR A 199 -11.93 17.63 -2.36
CA TYR A 199 -10.89 16.82 -2.97
C TYR A 199 -10.13 17.58 -4.07
N ARG A 200 -10.85 18.26 -4.99
CA ARG A 200 -10.25 19.09 -6.06
C ARG A 200 -9.44 20.27 -5.52
N LEU A 201 -9.88 20.85 -4.40
CA LEU A 201 -9.14 21.88 -3.68
C LEU A 201 -7.98 21.30 -2.84
N GLY A 202 -7.74 19.99 -2.88
CA GLY A 202 -6.65 19.30 -2.19
C GLY A 202 -6.61 19.49 -0.67
N LEU A 203 -7.73 19.87 -0.05
CA LEU A 203 -7.82 20.18 1.39
C LEU A 203 -7.64 18.95 2.28
N HIS A 204 -7.74 17.76 1.71
CA HIS A 204 -7.46 16.49 2.39
C HIS A 204 -5.96 16.20 2.49
N ARG A 205 -5.13 16.85 1.66
CA ARG A 205 -3.72 16.52 1.49
C ARG A 205 -2.83 17.26 2.49
N PRO A 206 -1.78 16.61 2.99
CA PRO A 206 -0.74 17.30 3.75
C PRO A 206 0.08 18.27 2.86
N LEU A 207 0.69 19.29 3.48
CA LEU A 207 1.46 20.33 2.77
C LEU A 207 2.59 19.78 1.89
N TYR A 208 3.30 18.73 2.32
CA TYR A 208 4.38 18.16 1.50
C TYR A 208 3.84 17.54 0.19
N ALA A 209 2.61 17.01 0.19
CA ALA A 209 2.01 16.44 -1.02
C ALA A 209 1.78 17.56 -2.04
N TRP A 210 1.35 18.75 -1.60
CA TRP A 210 1.27 19.93 -2.44
C TRP A 210 2.62 20.37 -2.99
N GLN A 211 3.64 20.46 -2.13
CA GLN A 211 5.00 20.80 -2.54
C GLN A 211 5.53 19.81 -3.58
N ARG A 212 5.27 18.51 -3.41
CA ARG A 212 5.63 17.47 -4.37
C ARG A 212 4.89 17.63 -5.70
N SER A 213 3.59 17.91 -5.68
CA SER A 213 2.80 18.16 -6.89
C SER A 213 3.32 19.37 -7.67
N ILE A 214 3.62 20.47 -6.97
CA ILE A 214 4.21 21.67 -7.57
C ILE A 214 5.59 21.34 -8.15
N ALA A 215 6.47 20.72 -7.36
CA ALA A 215 7.81 20.36 -7.80
C ALA A 215 7.80 19.44 -9.04
N ARG A 216 6.85 18.50 -9.11
CA ARG A 216 6.67 17.62 -10.29
C ARG A 216 6.21 18.39 -11.53
N ALA A 217 5.41 19.44 -11.36
CA ALA A 217 4.92 20.28 -12.45
C ALA A 217 5.95 21.31 -12.92
N THR A 218 6.83 21.79 -12.03
CA THR A 218 7.77 22.89 -12.33
C THR A 218 9.19 22.42 -12.62
N LEU A 219 9.62 21.26 -12.13
CA LEU A 219 10.97 20.75 -12.35
C LEU A 219 11.05 19.83 -13.57
N PRO A 220 12.15 19.86 -14.34
CA PRO A 220 12.42 18.86 -15.36
C PRO A 220 12.38 17.43 -14.77
N PRO A 221 11.87 16.41 -15.49
CA PRO A 221 11.71 15.06 -14.94
C PRO A 221 12.99 14.40 -14.41
N SER A 222 14.15 14.72 -15.00
CA SER A 222 15.47 14.25 -14.52
C SER A 222 15.83 14.88 -13.17
N LEU A 223 15.64 16.19 -13.02
CA LEU A 223 15.87 16.94 -11.79
C LEU A 223 14.89 16.56 -10.68
N PHE A 224 13.60 16.37 -11.02
CA PHE A 224 12.61 15.88 -10.06
C PHE A 224 12.97 14.49 -9.55
N ARG A 225 13.36 13.56 -10.44
CA ARG A 225 13.80 12.22 -10.03
C ARG A 225 15.04 12.29 -9.13
N TRP A 226 16.07 13.03 -9.54
CA TRP A 226 17.28 13.21 -8.73
C TRP A 226 16.98 13.81 -7.36
N ALA A 227 16.16 14.87 -7.30
CA ALA A 227 15.76 15.50 -6.05
C ALA A 227 14.89 14.59 -5.17
N ALA A 228 13.98 13.81 -5.78
CA ALA A 228 13.16 12.84 -5.06
C ALA A 228 14.02 11.72 -4.45
N THR A 229 15.06 11.27 -5.14
CA THR A 229 16.00 10.27 -4.62
C THR A 229 16.88 10.86 -3.50
N ARG A 230 17.38 12.10 -3.66
CA ARG A 230 18.38 12.68 -2.75
C ARG A 230 17.80 13.44 -1.55
N PHE A 231 16.68 14.14 -1.75
CA PHE A 231 16.01 14.94 -0.71
C PHE A 231 14.66 14.36 -0.29
N GLY A 232 14.16 13.32 -0.96
CA GLY A 232 12.99 12.60 -0.51
C GLY A 232 13.16 12.10 0.92
N ALA A 233 14.32 11.56 1.27
CA ALA A 233 14.60 11.16 2.66
C ALA A 233 14.68 12.36 3.63
N MET A 234 15.34 13.46 3.25
CA MET A 234 15.63 14.59 4.16
C MET A 234 14.49 15.61 4.33
N SER A 235 13.63 15.81 3.32
CA SER A 235 12.47 16.72 3.40
C SER A 235 11.29 16.13 4.19
N ARG A 236 11.36 14.84 4.53
CA ARG A 236 10.26 14.05 5.11
C ARG A 236 10.42 13.78 6.62
N LEU A 237 11.53 14.24 7.22
CA LEU A 237 11.85 14.16 8.66
C LEU A 237 11.67 15.48 9.42
N ARG A 238 11.22 16.56 8.75
CA ARG A 238 10.95 17.87 9.37
C ARG A 238 9.46 18.18 9.48
#